data_AF-A0A178M5H3-F1
#
_entry.id   AF-A0A178M5H3-F1
#
_cell.length_a   1.000
_cell.length_b   1.000
_cell.length_c   1.000
_cell.angle_alpha   90.00
_cell.angle_beta   90.00
_cell.angle_gamma   90.00
#
_symmetry.space_group_name_H-M   'P 1'
#
loop_
_entity.id
_entity.type
_entity.pdbx_description
1 polymer ?
#
loop_
_entity_poly.entity_id
_entity_poly.type
_entity_poly.pdbx_seq_one_letter_code
_entity_poly.pdbx_strand_id
1 'polypeptide(L)' 'MFFASETYQGARRVAWEEDVKKICLQCEVQGTCLAHALKSSERHGIWGATTPAERARMVRDGLRSPRRRIG' A
#
# COMPACT_ATOMS: atom_id res chain seq x y z
N MET A 1 0.33 -14.16 3.37
CA MET A 1 0.69 -13.88 1.95
C MET A 1 -0.11 -12.65 1.51
N PHE A 2 0.56 -11.56 1.09
CA PHE A 2 -0.05 -10.28 0.68
C PHE A 2 -0.26 -10.16 -0.83
N PHE A 3 -0.15 -11.27 -1.56
CA PHE A 3 -0.45 -11.34 -2.98
C PHE A 3 -1.92 -11.71 -3.14
N ALA A 4 -2.68 -10.89 -3.87
CA ALA A 4 -4.02 -11.28 -4.28
C ALA A 4 -3.89 -12.58 -5.07
N SER A 5 -4.60 -13.64 -4.66
CA SER A 5 -4.75 -14.79 -5.53
C SER A 5 -5.43 -14.33 -6.82
N GLU A 6 -5.02 -14.89 -7.97
CA GLU A 6 -5.51 -14.54 -9.32
C GLU A 6 -7.05 -14.64 -9.47
N THR A 7 -7.73 -15.16 -8.47
CA THR A 7 -9.17 -15.39 -8.38
C THR A 7 -10.02 -14.14 -8.13
N TYR A 8 -9.44 -12.99 -7.76
CA TYR A 8 -10.22 -11.78 -7.53
C TYR A 8 -10.18 -10.85 -8.74
N GLN A 9 -11.29 -10.80 -9.48
CA GLN A 9 -11.51 -9.87 -10.59
C GLN A 9 -12.48 -8.74 -10.18
N GLY A 10 -12.28 -7.55 -10.76
CA GLY A 10 -13.21 -6.41 -10.62
C GLY A 10 -13.45 -5.97 -9.16
N ALA A 11 -14.71 -5.75 -8.80
CA ALA A 11 -15.11 -5.23 -7.48
C ALA A 11 -14.63 -6.11 -6.31
N ARG A 12 -14.50 -7.43 -6.52
CA ARG A 12 -14.04 -8.35 -5.48
C ARG A 12 -12.55 -8.15 -5.16
N ARG A 13 -11.76 -7.76 -6.16
CA ARG A 13 -10.36 -7.38 -5.96
C ARG A 13 -10.26 -6.11 -5.14
N VAL A 14 -11.06 -5.10 -5.47
CA VAL A 14 -11.08 -3.83 -4.73
C VAL A 14 -11.45 -4.08 -3.26
N ALA A 15 -12.49 -4.88 -3.00
CA ALA A 15 -12.89 -5.22 -1.63
C ALA A 15 -11.76 -5.91 -0.84
N TRP A 16 -11.08 -6.89 -1.47
CA TRP A 16 -9.95 -7.57 -0.86
C TRP A 16 -8.76 -6.60 -0.60
N GLU A 17 -8.46 -5.72 -1.55
CA GLU A 17 -7.39 -4.73 -1.40
C GLU A 17 -7.69 -3.78 -0.23
N GLU A 18 -8.93 -3.34 -0.06
CA GLU A 18 -9.35 -2.50 1.07
C GLU A 18 -9.26 -3.25 2.41
N ASP A 19 -9.66 -4.53 2.47
CA ASP A 19 -9.52 -5.34 3.68
C ASP A 19 -8.06 -5.56 4.08
N VAL A 20 -7.18 -5.79 3.10
CA VAL A 20 -5.74 -5.90 3.36
C VAL A 20 -5.15 -4.56 3.81
N LYS A 21 -5.57 -3.43 3.23
CA LYS A 21 -5.14 -2.10 3.68
C LYS A 21 -5.50 -1.85 5.14
N LYS A 22 -6.68 -2.28 5.62
CA LYS A 22 -7.08 -2.16 7.05
C LYS A 22 -6.08 -2.84 7.98
N ILE A 23 -5.58 -4.02 7.62
CA ILE A 23 -4.53 -4.72 8.38
C ILE A 23 -3.25 -3.88 8.40
N CYS A 24 -2.80 -3.37 7.25
CA CYS A 24 -1.62 -2.52 7.18
C CYS A 24 -1.75 -1.24 8.01
N LEU A 25 -2.94 -0.67 8.15
CA LEU A 25 -3.17 0.58 8.89
C LEU A 25 -2.93 0.43 10.40
N GLN A 26 -3.07 -0.79 10.94
CA GLN A 26 -2.79 -1.12 12.33
C GLN A 26 -1.31 -1.46 12.59
N CYS A 27 -0.49 -1.56 11.54
CA CYS A 27 0.93 -1.90 11.67
C CYS A 27 1.75 -0.67 12.12
N GLU A 28 2.50 -0.82 13.21
CA GLU A 28 3.35 0.25 13.77
C GLU A 28 4.43 0.74 12.79
N VAL A 29 4.95 -0.15 11.93
CA VAL A 29 5.96 0.18 10.93
C VAL A 29 5.37 0.59 9.58
N GLN A 30 4.07 0.90 9.49
CA GLN A 30 3.39 1.22 8.23
C GLN A 30 4.10 2.33 7.44
N GLY A 31 4.57 3.39 8.12
CA GLY A 31 5.31 4.47 7.48
C GLY A 31 6.67 4.02 6.91
N THR A 32 7.42 3.20 7.66
CA THR A 32 8.71 2.63 7.21
C THR A 32 8.50 1.67 6.04
N CYS A 33 7.45 0.85 6.10
CA CYS A 33 7.07 -0.06 5.03
C CYS A 33 6.75 0.69 3.72
N LEU A 34 5.97 1.78 3.81
CA LEU A 34 5.68 2.64 2.66
C LEU A 34 6.94 3.30 2.11
N ALA A 35 7.78 3.86 2.99
CA ALA A 35 9.03 4.50 2.59
C ALA A 35 9.97 3.52 1.88
N HIS A 36 10.05 2.28 2.35
CA HIS A 36 10.81 1.23 1.70
C HIS A 36 10.25 0.94 0.29
N ALA A 37 8.95 0.70 0.17
CA ALA A 37 8.31 0.38 -1.11
C ALA A 37 8.43 1.51 -2.15
N LEU A 38 8.39 2.77 -1.72
CA LEU A 38 8.63 3.93 -2.58
C LEU A 38 10.10 4.03 -3.01
N LYS A 39 11.05 3.78 -2.08
CA LYS A 39 12.49 3.85 -2.36
C LYS A 39 12.96 2.74 -3.31
N SER A 40 12.41 1.53 -3.17
CA SER A 40 12.75 0.38 -4.01
C SER A 40 11.95 0.30 -5.31
N SER A 41 10.98 1.20 -5.53
CA SER A 41 10.04 1.12 -6.65
C SER A 41 9.34 -0.25 -6.73
N GLU A 42 8.90 -0.76 -5.58
CA GLU A 42 8.26 -2.07 -5.48
C GLU A 42 7.03 -2.11 -6.40
N ARG A 43 6.96 -3.13 -7.27
CA ARG A 43 5.98 -3.21 -8.37
C ARG A 43 4.73 -3.98 -8.01
N HIS A 44 4.77 -4.77 -6.93
CA HIS A 44 3.67 -5.68 -6.60
C HIS A 44 3.19 -5.51 -5.16
N GLY A 45 2.00 -6.05 -4.91
CA GLY A 45 1.42 -6.17 -3.58
C GLY A 45 1.06 -4.85 -2.89
N ILE A 46 0.44 -5.01 -1.71
CA ILE A 46 0.09 -3.91 -0.83
C ILE A 46 1.23 -3.69 0.17
N TRP A 47 1.76 -2.46 0.20
CA TRP A 47 2.84 -2.04 1.10
C TRP A 47 2.45 -0.77 1.80
N GLY A 48 2.59 -0.73 3.12
CA GLY A 48 2.25 0.44 3.92
C GLY A 48 0.84 0.98 3.64
N ALA A 49 -0.14 0.09 3.47
CA ALA A 49 -1.53 0.40 3.08
C ALA A 49 -1.69 1.06 1.70
N THR A 50 -0.79 0.75 0.76
CA THR A 50 -0.87 1.25 -0.64
C THR A 50 -0.67 0.12 -1.66
N THR A 51 -1.45 0.16 -2.72
CA THR A 51 -1.30 -0.63 -3.94
C THR A 51 -0.17 -0.08 -4.82
N PRO A 52 0.34 -0.83 -5.81
CA PRO A 52 1.34 -0.31 -6.74
C PRO A 52 0.86 0.92 -7.51
N ALA A 53 -0.42 0.96 -7.89
CA ALA A 53 -1.01 2.09 -8.61
C ALA A 53 -1.06 3.37 -7.75
N GLU A 54 -1.42 3.24 -6.47
CA GLU A 54 -1.40 4.36 -5.53
C GLU A 54 0.02 4.89 -5.29
N ARG A 55 1.01 3.99 -5.13
CA ARG A 55 2.42 4.40 -5.00
C ARG A 55 2.93 5.12 -6.24
N ALA A 56 2.59 4.62 -7.44
CA ALA A 56 2.95 5.27 -8.69
C ALA A 56 2.35 6.69 -8.76
N ARG A 57 1.12 6.89 -8.28
CA ARG A 57 0.50 8.22 -8.18
C ARG A 57 1.24 9.12 -7.19
N MET A 58 1.62 8.62 -6.01
CA MET A 58 2.39 9.40 -5.02
C MET A 58 3.72 9.89 -5.59
N VAL A 59 4.43 9.05 -6.34
CA VAL A 59 5.70 9.43 -7.00
C VAL A 59 5.47 10.50 -8.06
N ARG A 60 4.45 10.35 -8.92
CA ARG A 60 4.11 11.36 -9.94
C ARG A 60 3.72 12.70 -9.34
N ASP A 61 2.95 12.68 -8.26
CA ASP A 61 2.41 13.90 -7.64
C ASP A 61 3.43 14.55 -6.69
N GLY A 62 4.62 13.96 -6.49
CA GLY A 62 5.63 14.44 -5.55
C GLY A 62 5.21 14.36 -4.07
N LEU A 63 4.08 13.71 -3.77
CA LEU A 63 3.61 13.49 -2.40
C LEU A 63 4.55 12.50 -1.70
N ARG A 64 5.49 13.02 -0.91
CA ARG A 64 6.24 12.19 0.04
C ARG A 64 5.26 11.69 1.10
N SER A 65 5.40 10.40 1.43
CA SER A 65 4.66 9.65 2.45
C SER A 65 4.09 10.54 3.55
N PRO A 66 2.76 10.53 3.82
CA PRO A 66 2.21 11.25 4.95
C PRO A 66 2.82 10.64 6.22
N ARG A 67 3.84 11.32 6.77
CA ARG A 67 4.38 10.97 8.07
C ARG A 67 3.23 11.06 9.05
N ARG A 68 2.84 9.91 9.62
CA ARG A 68 1.93 9.84 10.76
C ARG A 68 2.57 10.70 11.86
N ARG A 69 1.91 11.78 12.27
CA ARG A 69 2.21 12.47 13.53
C ARG A 69 1.95 11.44 14.63
N ILE A 70 3.01 10.85 15.15
CA ILE A 70 2.97 10.13 16.42
C ILE A 70 2.84 11.23 17.48
N GLY A 71 1.65 11.34 18.06
CA GLY A 71 1.45 11.93 19.37
C GLY A 71 1.50 10.83 20.41
#